data_AF-A0ABD5SZN9-F1
#
_entry.id   AF-A0ABD5SZN9-F1
#
_cell.length_a   1.000
_cell.length_b   1.000
_cell.length_c   1.000
_cell.angle_alpha   90.00
_cell.angle_beta   90.00
_cell.angle_gamma   90.00
#
_symmetry.space_group_name_H-M   'P 1'
#
loop_
_entity.id
_entity.type
_entity.pdbx_description
1 polymer ?
#
loop_
_entity_poly.entity_id
_entity_poly.type
_entity_poly.pdbx_seq_one_letter_code
_entity_poly.pdbx_strand_id
1 'polypeptide(L)'
;MGRNRAGVRRPPFRVMLDETRIGRAPGAARMVDVTGHLGMALLWLAPAWFLLDHRKTAGTFVVTGVPFGMLPDIDLVLEGLVPTIKHHGVFHTVLAVTLLAAVIGPVVGKVVEPLAGNTDWLSPDAAAHSVRFGFLAVWVPGLAHVFADMLSAPDIADSIEPLWPLYHGSIGVDLVWYNNPVVNWGLLVAGVLVNVGLFLYVGGRPSST
;
A
#
# COMPACT_ATOMS: atom_id res chain seq x y z
N MET A 1 2.91 74.11 -22.34
CA MET A 1 2.79 72.65 -22.53
C MET A 1 3.80 72.24 -23.59
N GLY A 2 4.95 71.62 -23.38
CA GLY A 2 5.41 70.76 -22.30
C GLY A 2 5.55 69.31 -22.77
N ARG A 3 6.53 68.97 -23.63
CA ARG A 3 7.43 67.81 -23.45
C ARG A 3 8.50 67.68 -24.52
N ASN A 4 9.71 67.50 -24.01
CA ASN A 4 11.02 67.39 -24.63
C ASN A 4 11.37 65.92 -24.92
N ARG A 5 12.14 65.73 -26.00
CA ARG A 5 13.29 64.82 -26.19
C ARG A 5 13.14 63.35 -25.81
N ALA A 6 13.10 62.53 -26.87
CA ALA A 6 13.48 61.12 -26.86
C ALA A 6 14.94 60.96 -26.40
N GLY A 7 15.13 60.36 -25.23
CA GLY A 7 16.42 59.96 -24.69
C GLY A 7 16.66 58.48 -24.92
N VAL A 8 17.69 58.15 -25.70
CA VAL A 8 18.33 56.84 -25.76
C VAL A 8 18.92 56.52 -24.38
N ARG A 9 18.65 55.32 -23.84
CA ARG A 9 19.50 54.58 -22.90
C ARG A 9 18.99 53.13 -22.80
N ARG A 10 19.72 52.19 -23.42
CA ARG A 10 19.68 50.77 -23.04
C ARG A 10 20.59 50.58 -21.83
N PRO A 11 20.14 49.86 -20.80
CA PRO A 11 21.06 48.99 -20.06
C PRO A 11 20.37 47.67 -19.65
N PRO A 12 21.05 46.78 -18.91
CA PRO A 12 21.91 45.74 -19.44
C PRO A 12 21.28 44.35 -19.26
N PHE A 13 21.90 43.35 -19.86
CA PHE A 13 21.72 41.93 -19.57
C PHE A 13 21.48 41.70 -18.06
N ARG A 14 20.24 41.37 -17.70
CA ARG A 14 19.92 40.79 -16.40
C ARG A 14 19.79 39.30 -16.63
N VAL A 15 20.87 38.59 -16.34
CA VAL A 15 20.83 37.14 -16.13
C VAL A 15 19.89 36.94 -14.95
N MET A 16 18.65 36.57 -15.25
CA MET A 16 17.71 36.07 -14.28
C MET A 16 18.19 34.67 -13.96
N LEU A 17 18.92 34.53 -12.85
CA LEU A 17 19.17 33.23 -12.24
C LEU A 17 17.80 32.67 -11.87
N ASP A 18 17.37 31.70 -12.67
CA ASP A 18 16.26 30.80 -12.38
C ASP A 18 16.63 29.98 -11.14
N GLU A 19 16.35 30.54 -9.96
CA GLU A 19 16.45 29.84 -8.67
C GLU A 19 15.29 28.87 -8.42
N THR A 20 14.50 28.52 -9.44
CA THR A 20 13.41 27.53 -9.32
C THR A 20 13.75 26.14 -9.82
N ARG A 21 15.02 25.86 -10.13
CA ARG A 21 15.50 24.52 -10.48
C ARG A 21 16.35 23.87 -9.38
N ILE A 22 15.85 23.83 -8.15
CA ILE A 22 16.25 22.76 -7.24
C ILE A 22 15.56 21.50 -7.76
N GLY A 23 16.29 20.77 -8.61
CA GLY A 23 15.89 19.48 -9.14
C GLY A 23 15.58 18.53 -7.99
N ARG A 24 14.29 18.35 -7.71
CA ARG A 24 13.80 17.20 -6.96
C ARG A 24 14.20 15.96 -7.76
N ALA A 25 15.06 15.13 -7.20
CA ALA A 25 15.51 13.90 -7.84
C ALA A 25 14.26 13.10 -8.30
N PRO A 26 14.19 12.63 -9.56
CA PRO A 26 13.00 11.96 -10.11
C PRO A 26 12.63 10.63 -9.43
N GLY A 27 13.31 10.22 -8.36
CA GLY A 27 13.07 8.97 -7.65
C GLY A 27 12.58 9.10 -6.21
N ALA A 28 12.66 10.29 -5.59
CA ALA A 28 12.34 10.42 -4.16
C ALA A 28 10.84 10.49 -3.88
N ALA A 29 10.04 11.00 -4.82
CA ALA A 29 8.59 11.11 -4.66
C ALA A 29 7.84 9.78 -4.90
N ARG A 30 8.42 8.82 -5.63
CA ARG A 30 7.81 7.49 -5.87
C ARG A 30 8.11 6.45 -4.80
N MET A 31 9.21 6.62 -4.05
CA MET A 31 9.65 5.60 -3.08
C MET A 31 8.94 5.72 -1.73
N VAL A 32 8.26 6.86 -1.49
CA VAL A 32 7.62 7.18 -0.21
C VAL A 32 6.26 6.49 -0.05
N ASP A 33 5.55 6.10 -1.12
CA ASP A 33 4.25 5.40 -1.03
C ASP A 33 4.28 3.95 -0.61
N VAL A 34 5.22 3.20 -1.16
CA VAL A 34 5.30 1.74 -0.95
C VAL A 34 5.40 1.42 0.54
N THR A 35 6.14 2.26 1.28
CA THR A 35 6.37 2.03 2.71
C THR A 35 5.11 2.18 3.57
N GLY A 36 4.25 3.16 3.27
CA GLY A 36 3.01 3.39 4.00
C GLY A 36 2.01 2.24 3.80
N HIS A 37 1.83 1.82 2.55
CA HIS A 37 0.94 0.71 2.18
C HIS A 37 1.38 -0.62 2.80
N LEU A 38 2.69 -0.93 2.76
CA LEU A 38 3.22 -2.12 3.43
C LEU A 38 3.06 -2.06 4.96
N GLY A 39 3.21 -0.87 5.55
CA GLY A 39 2.92 -0.65 6.97
C GLY A 39 1.46 -0.92 7.32
N MET A 40 0.53 -0.41 6.52
CA MET A 40 -0.90 -0.65 6.69
C MET A 40 -1.28 -2.12 6.48
N ALA A 41 -0.70 -2.79 5.48
CA ALA A 41 -0.85 -4.23 5.27
C ALA A 41 -0.40 -5.02 6.51
N LEU A 42 0.78 -4.71 7.08
CA LEU A 42 1.26 -5.33 8.31
C LEU A 42 0.29 -5.15 9.48
N LEU A 43 -0.26 -3.95 9.67
CA LEU A 43 -1.22 -3.67 10.73
C LEU A 43 -2.54 -4.43 10.55
N TRP A 44 -3.06 -4.51 9.32
CA TRP A 44 -4.29 -5.24 9.01
C TRP A 44 -4.13 -6.77 9.07
N LEU A 45 -2.92 -7.28 8.88
CA LEU A 45 -2.58 -8.69 9.06
C LEU A 45 -2.38 -9.07 10.54
N ALA A 46 -2.16 -8.09 11.44
CA ALA A 46 -1.90 -8.34 12.85
C ALA A 46 -2.99 -9.14 13.61
N PRO A 47 -4.30 -9.04 13.30
CA PRO A 47 -5.31 -9.91 13.92
C PRO A 47 -5.04 -11.41 13.75
N ALA A 48 -4.28 -11.82 12.72
CA ALA A 48 -3.92 -13.23 12.49
C ALA A 48 -3.19 -13.87 13.67
N TRP A 49 -2.42 -13.09 14.46
CA TRP A 49 -1.73 -13.59 15.66
C TRP A 49 -2.67 -14.08 16.77
N PHE A 50 -3.95 -13.68 16.71
CA PHE A 50 -4.97 -14.07 17.68
C PHE A 50 -6.00 -15.04 17.10
N LEU A 51 -6.17 -15.05 15.77
CA LEU A 51 -7.17 -15.86 15.07
C LEU A 51 -6.62 -17.20 14.59
N LEU A 52 -5.31 -17.34 14.44
CA LEU A 52 -4.66 -18.58 14.03
C LEU A 52 -4.01 -19.23 15.25
N ASP A 53 -4.35 -20.50 15.50
CA ASP A 53 -3.95 -21.23 16.72
C ASP A 53 -2.44 -21.42 16.85
N HIS A 54 -1.76 -21.50 15.71
CA HIS A 54 -0.33 -21.75 15.65
C HIS A 54 0.45 -20.49 15.30
N ARG A 55 1.34 -20.07 16.21
CA ARG A 55 2.23 -18.91 16.02
C ARG A 55 2.95 -18.92 14.67
N LYS A 56 3.47 -20.08 14.27
CA LYS A 56 4.20 -20.19 13.00
C LYS A 56 3.28 -20.07 11.79
N THR A 57 2.08 -20.65 11.83
CA THR A 57 1.03 -20.43 10.81
C THR A 57 0.68 -18.95 10.68
N ALA A 58 0.51 -18.23 11.81
CA ALA A 58 0.29 -16.79 11.78
C ALA A 58 1.45 -16.02 11.15
N GLY A 59 2.69 -16.38 11.50
CA GLY A 59 3.88 -15.83 10.87
C GLY A 59 3.92 -16.06 9.35
N THR A 60 3.62 -17.28 8.91
CA THR A 60 3.51 -17.62 7.48
C THR A 60 2.43 -16.77 6.80
N PHE A 61 1.25 -16.65 7.41
CA PHE A 61 0.16 -15.83 6.88
C PHE A 61 0.56 -14.36 6.70
N VAL A 62 1.19 -13.77 7.71
CA VAL A 62 1.68 -12.38 7.64
C VAL A 62 2.73 -12.24 6.53
N VAL A 63 3.76 -13.09 6.52
CA VAL A 63 4.86 -13.01 5.54
C VAL A 63 4.36 -13.22 4.10
N THR A 64 3.45 -14.17 3.89
CA THR A 64 2.82 -14.40 2.59
C THR A 64 1.95 -13.22 2.18
N GLY A 65 1.22 -12.60 3.11
CA GLY A 65 0.25 -11.56 2.80
C GLY A 65 0.85 -10.19 2.50
N VAL A 66 1.87 -9.76 3.26
CA VAL A 66 2.43 -8.39 3.19
C VAL A 66 2.70 -7.89 1.75
N PRO A 67 3.31 -8.67 0.84
CA PRO A 67 3.55 -8.21 -0.53
C PRO A 67 2.28 -7.81 -1.30
N PHE A 68 1.13 -8.43 -1.00
CA PHE A 68 -0.14 -8.11 -1.63
C PHE A 68 -0.74 -6.78 -1.15
N GLY A 69 -0.12 -6.12 -0.17
CA GLY A 69 -0.41 -4.73 0.16
C GLY A 69 -0.07 -3.75 -0.96
N MET A 70 0.67 -4.18 -1.99
CA MET A 70 0.96 -3.40 -3.19
C MET A 70 0.13 -3.83 -4.41
N LEU A 71 -0.84 -4.72 -4.23
CA LEU A 71 -1.57 -5.31 -5.34
C LEU A 71 -2.41 -4.28 -6.13
N PRO A 72 -3.12 -3.31 -5.51
CA PRO A 72 -3.84 -2.29 -6.27
C PRO A 72 -2.93 -1.45 -7.18
N ASP A 73 -1.72 -1.12 -6.72
CA ASP A 73 -0.70 -0.36 -7.47
C ASP A 73 -0.12 -1.06 -8.70
N ILE A 74 -0.57 -2.27 -9.02
CA ILE A 74 -0.25 -2.89 -10.32
C ILE A 74 -0.75 -2.00 -11.48
N ASP A 75 -1.75 -1.16 -11.25
CA ASP A 75 -2.24 -0.19 -12.22
C ASP A 75 -1.19 0.84 -12.65
N LEU A 76 -0.21 1.19 -11.82
CA LEU A 76 0.93 2.04 -12.19
C LEU A 76 1.79 1.41 -13.31
N VAL A 77 1.91 0.08 -13.29
CA VAL A 77 2.61 -0.66 -14.33
C VAL A 77 1.72 -0.76 -15.58
N LEU A 78 0.43 -1.02 -15.38
CA LEU A 78 -0.52 -1.23 -16.47
C LEU A 78 -0.90 0.07 -17.19
N GLU A 79 -0.94 1.21 -16.52
CA GLU A 79 -1.14 2.54 -17.11
C GLU A 79 -0.05 2.84 -18.16
N GLY A 80 1.19 2.39 -17.90
CA GLY A 80 2.28 2.48 -18.88
C GLY A 80 2.10 1.61 -20.11
N LEU A 81 1.18 0.64 -20.09
CA LEU A 81 0.93 -0.32 -21.18
C LEU A 81 -0.42 -0.09 -21.87
N VAL A 82 -1.42 0.36 -21.12
CA VAL A 82 -2.81 0.51 -21.56
C VAL A 82 -3.31 1.90 -21.13
N PRO A 83 -3.45 2.86 -22.07
CA PRO A 83 -3.76 4.27 -21.75
C PRO A 83 -5.10 4.53 -21.05
N THR A 84 -6.00 3.55 -21.02
CA THR A 84 -7.30 3.65 -20.35
C THR A 84 -7.25 3.29 -18.87
N ILE A 85 -6.16 2.66 -18.41
CA ILE A 85 -5.95 2.36 -17.00
C ILE A 85 -5.39 3.61 -16.35
N LYS A 86 -6.02 4.03 -15.26
CA LYS A 86 -5.59 5.16 -14.45
C LYS A 86 -5.24 4.65 -13.08
N HIS A 87 -4.15 5.16 -12.52
CA HIS A 87 -3.89 5.05 -11.11
C HIS A 87 -5.07 5.61 -10.29
N HIS A 88 -5.40 4.98 -9.16
CA HIS A 88 -6.56 5.32 -8.32
C HIS A 88 -7.92 5.07 -8.99
N GLY A 89 -7.92 4.28 -10.08
CA GLY A 89 -9.11 3.86 -10.80
C GLY A 89 -9.70 2.55 -10.27
N VAL A 90 -10.11 1.68 -11.19
CA VAL A 90 -10.82 0.42 -10.87
C VAL A 90 -10.02 -0.49 -9.92
N PHE A 91 -8.69 -0.47 -9.96
CA PHE A 91 -7.85 -1.34 -9.12
C PHE A 91 -7.92 -0.99 -7.63
N HIS A 92 -8.22 0.27 -7.30
CA HIS A 92 -8.38 0.78 -5.93
C HIS A 92 -9.83 0.69 -5.43
N THR A 93 -10.54 -0.34 -5.87
CA THR A 93 -11.92 -0.63 -5.45
C THR A 93 -11.98 -1.90 -4.61
N VAL A 94 -12.92 -1.96 -3.66
CA VAL A 94 -13.19 -3.17 -2.88
C VAL A 94 -13.56 -4.34 -3.81
N LEU A 95 -14.29 -4.05 -4.89
CA LEU A 95 -14.65 -5.05 -5.88
C LEU A 95 -13.42 -5.64 -6.57
N ALA A 96 -12.54 -4.79 -7.12
CA ALA A 96 -11.35 -5.26 -7.82
C ALA A 96 -10.41 -6.04 -6.89
N VAL A 97 -10.15 -5.54 -5.68
CA VAL A 97 -9.37 -6.26 -4.67
C VAL A 97 -9.98 -7.65 -4.37
N THR A 98 -11.31 -7.71 -4.23
CA THR A 98 -12.00 -8.98 -3.97
C THR A 98 -11.90 -9.95 -5.14
N LEU A 99 -12.05 -9.47 -6.38
CA LEU A 99 -11.91 -10.29 -7.58
C LEU A 99 -10.47 -10.77 -7.79
N LEU A 100 -9.49 -9.88 -7.61
CA LEU A 100 -8.07 -10.22 -7.68
C LEU A 100 -7.71 -11.25 -6.61
N ALA A 101 -8.18 -11.09 -5.37
CA ALA A 101 -7.98 -12.07 -4.32
C ALA A 101 -8.66 -13.42 -4.63
N ALA A 102 -9.85 -13.40 -5.24
CA ALA A 102 -10.55 -14.62 -5.65
C ALA A 102 -9.78 -15.40 -6.74
N VAL A 103 -9.00 -14.72 -7.59
CA VAL A 103 -8.20 -15.34 -8.66
C VAL A 103 -6.80 -15.72 -8.18
N ILE A 104 -6.10 -14.77 -7.54
CA ILE A 104 -4.70 -14.92 -7.12
C ILE A 104 -4.60 -15.73 -5.83
N GLY A 105 -5.54 -15.54 -4.90
CA GLY A 105 -5.56 -16.19 -3.59
C GLY A 105 -5.49 -17.72 -3.64
N PRO A 106 -6.32 -18.43 -4.45
CA PRO A 106 -6.20 -19.88 -4.60
C PRO A 106 -4.82 -20.33 -5.06
N VAL A 107 -4.18 -19.58 -5.96
CA VAL A 107 -2.81 -19.86 -6.44
C VAL A 107 -1.81 -19.70 -5.30
N VAL A 108 -1.88 -18.59 -4.56
CA VAL A 108 -1.02 -18.34 -3.39
C VAL A 108 -1.16 -19.45 -2.37
N GLY A 109 -2.40 -19.84 -2.04
CA GLY A 109 -2.69 -20.93 -1.13
C GLY A 109 -2.05 -22.25 -1.56
N LYS A 110 -2.24 -22.61 -2.82
CA LYS A 110 -1.71 -23.86 -3.40
C LYS A 110 -0.20 -23.85 -3.61
N VAL A 111 0.44 -22.69 -3.62
CA VAL A 111 1.89 -22.55 -3.59
C VAL A 111 2.43 -22.68 -2.16
N VAL A 112 1.77 -22.06 -1.18
CA VAL A 112 2.18 -22.12 0.23
C VAL A 112 2.01 -23.52 0.82
N GLU A 113 0.94 -24.22 0.47
CA GLU A 113 0.63 -25.58 0.97
C GLU A 113 1.80 -26.57 0.80
N PRO A 114 2.38 -26.80 -0.39
CA PRO A 114 3.52 -27.71 -0.53
C PRO A 114 4.82 -27.15 0.07
N LEU A 115 5.00 -25.82 0.11
CA LEU A 115 6.21 -25.19 0.63
C LEU A 115 6.31 -25.24 2.17
N ALA A 116 5.17 -25.14 2.86
CA ALA A 116 5.12 -25.03 4.31
C ALA A 116 4.31 -26.14 4.99
N GLY A 117 3.42 -26.85 4.28
CA GLY A 117 2.51 -27.86 4.83
C GLY A 117 3.19 -29.14 5.33
N ASN A 118 4.41 -29.42 4.87
CA ASN A 118 5.24 -30.51 5.40
C ASN A 118 6.19 -30.04 6.53
N THR A 119 6.01 -28.82 7.02
CA THR A 119 6.81 -28.22 8.09
C THR A 119 5.89 -27.81 9.25
N ASP A 120 6.48 -27.38 10.36
CA ASP A 120 5.70 -26.82 11.47
C ASP A 120 5.29 -25.35 11.26
N TRP A 121 5.53 -24.79 10.07
CA TRP A 121 5.14 -23.43 9.70
C TRP A 121 3.72 -23.28 9.15
N LEU A 122 3.08 -24.38 8.79
CA LEU A 122 1.69 -24.38 8.35
C LEU A 122 0.96 -25.52 9.05
N SER A 123 0.03 -25.16 9.93
CA SER A 123 -0.81 -26.12 10.62
C SER A 123 -1.62 -26.98 9.64
N PRO A 124 -1.93 -28.24 9.98
CA PRO A 124 -2.73 -29.12 9.11
C PRO A 124 -4.06 -28.52 8.67
N ASP A 125 -4.76 -27.77 9.54
CA ASP A 125 -6.01 -27.11 9.20
C ASP A 125 -5.82 -26.01 8.13
N ALA A 126 -4.82 -25.14 8.30
CA ALA A 126 -4.47 -24.11 7.31
C ALA A 126 -4.02 -24.71 5.96
N ALA A 127 -3.35 -25.87 5.98
CA ALA A 127 -2.98 -26.61 4.78
C ALA A 127 -4.23 -27.20 4.08
N ALA A 128 -5.13 -27.83 4.84
CA ALA A 128 -6.39 -28.37 4.31
C ALA A 128 -7.29 -27.26 3.71
N HIS A 129 -7.22 -26.05 4.27
CA HIS A 129 -7.95 -24.86 3.81
C HIS A 129 -7.05 -23.87 3.05
N SER A 130 -6.02 -24.35 2.34
CA SER A 130 -5.01 -23.50 1.69
C SER A 130 -5.59 -22.44 0.75
N VAL A 131 -6.67 -22.75 0.02
CA VAL A 131 -7.36 -21.78 -0.86
C VAL A 131 -7.92 -20.61 -0.06
N ARG A 132 -8.56 -20.88 1.09
CA ARG A 132 -9.10 -19.83 1.98
C ARG A 132 -7.96 -19.03 2.61
N PHE A 133 -6.90 -19.71 3.03
CA PHE A 133 -5.68 -19.08 3.55
C PHE A 133 -5.13 -18.08 2.52
N GLY A 134 -4.92 -18.53 1.28
CA GLY A 134 -4.38 -17.69 0.22
C GLY A 134 -5.31 -16.54 -0.18
N PHE A 135 -6.63 -16.79 -0.26
CA PHE A 135 -7.62 -15.72 -0.47
C PHE A 135 -7.48 -14.62 0.58
N LEU A 136 -7.49 -14.98 1.88
CA LEU A 136 -7.38 -13.99 2.95
C LEU A 136 -6.00 -13.31 2.98
N ALA A 137 -4.93 -14.03 2.67
CA ALA A 137 -3.58 -13.48 2.59
C ALA A 137 -3.44 -12.43 1.48
N VAL A 138 -4.23 -12.51 0.40
CA VAL A 138 -4.26 -11.49 -0.65
C VAL A 138 -5.28 -10.39 -0.35
N TRP A 139 -6.46 -10.79 0.12
CA TRP A 139 -7.61 -9.90 0.30
C TRP A 139 -7.42 -8.89 1.42
N VAL A 140 -6.96 -9.33 2.60
CA VAL A 140 -6.77 -8.46 3.78
C VAL A 140 -5.80 -7.31 3.49
N PRO A 141 -4.57 -7.55 2.98
CA PRO A 141 -3.65 -6.46 2.69
C PRO A 141 -4.06 -5.63 1.47
N GLY A 142 -4.77 -6.21 0.49
CA GLY A 142 -5.35 -5.43 -0.61
C GLY A 142 -6.44 -4.45 -0.11
N LEU A 143 -7.26 -4.85 0.87
CA LEU A 143 -8.20 -3.93 1.52
C LEU A 143 -7.49 -2.89 2.39
N ALA A 144 -6.40 -3.28 3.07
CA ALA A 144 -5.59 -2.36 3.84
C ALA A 144 -5.02 -1.24 2.97
N HIS A 145 -4.65 -1.55 1.72
CA HIS A 145 -4.20 -0.60 0.72
C HIS A 145 -5.30 0.40 0.37
N VAL A 146 -6.47 -0.09 -0.08
CA VAL A 146 -7.63 0.78 -0.41
C VAL A 146 -7.99 1.67 0.79
N PHE A 147 -7.94 1.12 2.01
CA PHE A 147 -8.18 1.90 3.22
C PHE A 147 -7.10 2.96 3.48
N ALA A 148 -5.83 2.69 3.18
CA ALA A 148 -4.76 3.67 3.30
C ALA A 148 -4.96 4.85 2.34
N ASP A 149 -5.41 4.60 1.11
CA ASP A 149 -5.74 5.66 0.16
C ASP A 149 -6.95 6.47 0.59
N MET A 150 -7.94 5.83 1.21
CA MET A 150 -9.06 6.54 1.82
C MET A 150 -8.62 7.47 2.97
N LEU A 151 -7.50 7.20 3.64
CA LEU A 151 -6.97 8.04 4.74
C LEU A 151 -6.00 9.13 4.27
N SER A 152 -5.61 9.08 3.00
CA SER A 152 -4.59 9.98 2.46
C SER A 152 -5.23 11.22 1.84
N ALA A 153 -4.63 12.37 2.11
CA ALA A 153 -5.02 13.65 1.54
C ALA A 153 -4.92 13.63 0.00
N PRO A 154 -5.82 14.31 -0.74
CA PRO A 154 -5.68 14.51 -2.17
C PRO A 154 -4.66 15.61 -2.51
N ASP A 155 -3.54 15.67 -1.77
CA ASP A 155 -2.51 16.70 -1.97
C ASP A 155 -1.66 16.43 -3.22
N ILE A 156 -1.53 15.15 -3.62
CA ILE A 156 -0.69 14.71 -4.75
C ILE A 156 -1.38 13.65 -5.62
N ALA A 157 -2.37 12.92 -5.09
CA ALA A 157 -3.06 11.86 -5.80
C ALA A 157 -4.59 12.08 -5.83
N ASP A 158 -5.24 11.58 -6.88
CA ASP A 158 -6.70 11.69 -7.05
C ASP A 158 -7.41 10.92 -5.93
N SER A 159 -8.54 11.41 -5.42
CA SER A 159 -9.33 10.61 -4.47
C SER A 159 -9.89 9.36 -5.15
N ILE A 160 -9.83 8.21 -4.46
CA ILE A 160 -10.33 6.94 -5.00
C ILE A 160 -11.86 6.81 -4.90
N GLU A 161 -12.44 5.94 -5.74
CA GLU A 161 -13.86 5.54 -5.72
C GLU A 161 -14.03 4.11 -5.18
N PRO A 162 -13.80 3.85 -3.87
CA PRO A 162 -13.61 2.49 -3.35
C PRO A 162 -14.83 1.57 -3.51
N LEU A 163 -16.01 2.16 -3.68
CA LEU A 163 -17.31 1.48 -3.76
C LEU A 163 -17.86 1.39 -5.20
N TRP A 164 -17.07 1.77 -6.20
CA TRP A 164 -17.42 1.56 -7.60
C TRP A 164 -17.66 0.06 -7.89
N PRO A 165 -18.68 -0.32 -8.69
CA PRO A 165 -19.60 0.51 -9.48
C PRO A 165 -20.90 0.89 -8.76
N LEU A 166 -21.05 0.54 -7.48
CA LEU A 166 -22.29 0.80 -6.74
C LEU A 166 -22.42 2.28 -6.36
N TYR A 167 -21.29 2.93 -6.09
CA TYR A 167 -21.20 4.35 -5.79
C TYR A 167 -20.02 4.96 -6.54
N HIS A 168 -20.28 6.06 -7.26
CA HIS A 168 -19.31 6.74 -8.13
C HIS A 168 -18.74 8.02 -7.50
N GLY A 169 -18.94 8.21 -6.19
CA GLY A 169 -18.35 9.34 -5.48
C GLY A 169 -17.01 8.94 -4.89
N SER A 170 -16.10 9.91 -4.83
CA SER A 170 -14.83 9.73 -4.16
C SER A 170 -15.00 9.73 -2.64
N ILE A 171 -14.23 8.89 -1.95
CA ILE A 171 -14.21 8.84 -0.48
C ILE A 171 -12.76 9.00 -0.03
N GLY A 172 -12.48 10.10 0.66
CA GLY A 172 -11.18 10.39 1.26
C GLY A 172 -11.34 11.16 2.57
N VAL A 173 -10.52 10.82 3.56
CA VAL A 173 -10.39 11.48 4.85
C VAL A 173 -9.01 12.09 4.88
N ASP A 174 -8.91 13.41 4.92
CA ASP A 174 -7.64 14.15 4.97
C ASP A 174 -6.99 14.04 6.36
N LEU A 175 -6.51 12.83 6.70
CA LEU A 175 -5.90 12.53 7.99
C LEU A 175 -4.36 12.51 7.90
N VAL A 176 -3.82 12.09 6.75
CA VAL A 176 -2.39 11.90 6.54
C VAL A 176 -1.99 12.47 5.18
N TRP A 177 -0.92 13.28 5.14
CA TRP A 177 -0.32 13.70 3.87
C TRP A 177 0.43 12.55 3.21
N TYR A 178 0.09 12.30 1.95
CA TYR A 178 0.53 11.16 1.15
C TYR A 178 2.06 11.06 1.04
N ASN A 179 2.74 12.17 0.79
CA ASN A 179 4.20 12.21 0.62
C ASN A 179 4.95 12.65 1.89
N ASN A 180 4.39 12.35 3.07
CA ASN A 180 5.10 12.58 4.33
C ASN A 180 5.95 11.34 4.69
N PRO A 181 7.28 11.35 4.46
CA PRO A 181 8.13 10.20 4.74
C PRO A 181 8.10 9.81 6.21
N VAL A 182 7.87 10.75 7.13
CA VAL A 182 7.78 10.43 8.56
C VAL A 182 6.55 9.57 8.85
N VAL A 183 5.42 9.84 8.20
CA VAL A 183 4.21 9.03 8.41
C VAL A 183 4.35 7.67 7.74
N ASN A 184 4.87 7.60 6.52
CA ASN A 184 4.98 6.33 5.80
C ASN A 184 6.00 5.39 6.44
N TRP A 185 7.17 5.92 6.85
CA TRP A 185 8.13 5.14 7.65
C TRP A 185 7.59 4.86 9.06
N GLY A 186 6.87 5.80 9.67
CA GLY A 186 6.24 5.59 10.98
C GLY A 186 5.24 4.45 10.96
N LEU A 187 4.38 4.37 9.93
CA LEU A 187 3.44 3.29 9.69
C LEU A 187 4.15 1.95 9.47
N LEU A 188 5.21 1.94 8.66
CA LEU A 188 6.00 0.74 8.43
C LEU A 188 6.65 0.23 9.72
N VAL A 189 7.33 1.12 10.46
CA VAL A 189 7.95 0.79 11.74
C VAL A 189 6.91 0.30 12.74
N ALA A 190 5.75 0.97 12.84
CA ALA A 190 4.66 0.54 13.70
C ALA A 190 4.14 -0.85 13.31
N GLY A 191 3.89 -1.09 12.02
CA GLY A 191 3.46 -2.40 11.51
C GLY A 191 4.45 -3.52 11.84
N VAL A 192 5.75 -3.27 11.65
CA VAL A 192 6.82 -4.22 12.01
C VAL A 192 6.84 -4.46 13.51
N LEU A 193 6.86 -3.40 14.33
CA LEU A 193 6.92 -3.52 15.79
C LEU A 193 5.70 -4.25 16.37
N VAL A 194 4.51 -3.99 15.83
CA VAL A 194 3.28 -4.71 16.23
C VAL A 194 3.42 -6.19 15.91
N ASN A 195 3.82 -6.57 14.69
CA ASN A 195 3.94 -7.98 14.32
C ASN A 195 5.06 -8.70 15.08
N VAL A 196 6.22 -8.07 15.28
CA VAL A 196 7.31 -8.63 16.10
C VAL A 196 6.87 -8.76 17.55
N GLY A 197 6.24 -7.72 18.11
CA GLY A 197 5.73 -7.74 19.48
C GLY A 197 4.70 -8.84 19.69
N LEU A 198 3.76 -9.02 18.75
CA LEU A 198 2.76 -10.08 18.80
C LEU A 198 3.36 -11.47 18.62
N PHE A 199 4.35 -11.64 17.74
CA PHE A 199 5.09 -12.90 17.62
C PHE A 199 5.75 -13.30 18.94
N LEU A 200 6.43 -12.35 19.60
CA LEU A 200 7.06 -12.58 20.90
C LEU A 200 6.02 -12.86 21.99
N TYR A 201 4.94 -12.08 22.03
CA TYR A 201 3.87 -12.22 23.02
C TYR A 201 3.16 -13.58 22.94
N VAL A 202 2.74 -14.00 21.75
CA VAL A 202 2.08 -15.30 21.55
C VAL A 202 3.05 -16.45 21.81
N GLY A 203 4.34 -16.26 21.50
CA GLY A 203 5.40 -17.22 21.80
C GLY A 203 5.65 -17.49 23.28
N GLY A 204 5.30 -16.55 24.16
CA GLY A 204 5.45 -16.70 25.61
C GLY A 204 4.26 -17.37 26.29
N ARG A 205 3.19 -17.72 25.57
CA ARG A 205 2.02 -18.38 26.15
C ARG A 205 2.34 -19.84 26.51
N PRO A 206 2.01 -20.30 27.73
CA PRO A 206 2.08 -21.72 28.05
C PRO A 206 1.19 -22.50 27.09
N SER A 207 1.68 -23.62 26.56
CA SER A 207 0.85 -24.56 25.82
C SER A 207 -0.27 -25.03 26.74
N SER A 208 -1.50 -24.61 26.49
CA SER A 208 -2.66 -25.23 27.14
C SER A 208 -2.77 -26.67 26.60
N THR A 209 -2.33 -27.60 27.44
CA THR A 209 -2.48 -29.05 27.32
C THR A 209 -3.93 -29.46 27.14
#